data_AF-A0A371GSY8-F1
#
_entry.id   AF-A0A371GSY8-F1
#
_cell.length_a   1.000
_cell.length_b   1.000
_cell.length_c   1.000
_cell.angle_alpha   90.00
_cell.angle_beta   90.00
_cell.angle_gamma   90.00
#
_symmetry.space_group_name_H-M   'P 1'
#
loop_
_entity.id
_entity.type
_entity.pdbx_description
1 polymer ?
#
loop_
_entity_poly.entity_id
_entity_poly.type
_entity_poly.pdbx_seq_one_letter_code
_entity_poly.pdbx_strand_id
1 'polypeptide(L)'
;IGLSPYLLRAGGKVQSDISTLQITRLFHEIGLKKLHLATMKKNEERSDDHNNKKKKHIMMKKKNLSRLGGSGLSLDAFANAKSKNNHYNPALIKKQREFYKNAKNVNKFKKLLKQQNQQSDPSLAERLVENGNETEEYKDQSERGKKKNSAFSLEELYKKQHEEKEKERMEREAVLRVKKQEREQAETRRKALREKMLKKTRKGQPVMKYRIEHLLESIQGSTKNAAASKS
;
A
#
# COMPACT_ATOMS: atom_id res chain seq x y z
N ILE A 1 -5.08 -34.49 -104.31
CA ILE A 1 -3.84 -33.69 -104.51
C ILE A 1 -4.28 -32.41 -105.22
N GLY A 2 -4.19 -31.18 -104.71
CA GLY A 2 -3.75 -30.59 -103.45
C GLY A 2 -4.32 -29.16 -103.41
N LEU A 3 -4.50 -28.59 -102.21
CA LEU A 3 -5.05 -27.26 -102.00
C LEU A 3 -3.97 -26.32 -101.45
N SER A 4 -3.83 -25.15 -102.09
CA SER A 4 -3.19 -23.92 -101.58
C SER A 4 -3.95 -23.42 -100.33
N PRO A 5 -3.37 -22.67 -99.35
CA PRO A 5 -3.29 -21.19 -99.52
C PRO A 5 -2.43 -20.31 -98.55
N TYR A 6 -2.40 -19.00 -98.88
CA TYR A 6 -2.39 -17.76 -98.04
C TYR A 6 -1.13 -17.14 -97.37
N LEU A 7 -0.87 -15.89 -97.80
CA LEU A 7 -0.70 -14.62 -97.07
C LEU A 7 0.43 -14.45 -96.02
N LEU A 8 1.41 -13.60 -96.35
CA LEU A 8 2.35 -12.97 -95.40
C LEU A 8 2.09 -11.46 -95.30
N ARG A 9 1.82 -10.98 -94.09
CA ARG A 9 1.57 -9.58 -93.73
C ARG A 9 2.81 -9.01 -93.02
N ALA A 10 3.34 -7.88 -93.49
CA ALA A 10 4.39 -7.12 -92.85
C ALA A 10 3.81 -6.04 -91.90
N GLY A 11 4.47 -5.81 -90.76
CA GLY A 11 4.16 -4.72 -89.82
C GLY A 11 5.23 -4.62 -88.72
N GLY A 12 5.88 -3.46 -88.61
CA GLY A 12 7.08 -3.21 -87.81
C GLY A 12 6.86 -3.10 -86.30
N LYS A 13 7.91 -3.43 -85.54
CA LYS A 13 8.01 -3.32 -84.07
C LYS A 13 8.64 -1.99 -83.68
N VAL A 14 7.88 -1.11 -83.01
CA VAL A 14 8.43 -0.02 -82.19
C VAL A 14 7.46 0.20 -81.02
N GLN A 15 7.73 -0.40 -79.85
CA GLN A 15 7.21 -0.02 -78.50
C GLN A 15 7.38 -1.21 -77.51
N SER A 16 8.51 -1.34 -76.83
CA SER A 16 8.61 -2.28 -75.69
C SER A 16 9.64 -1.96 -74.61
N ASP A 17 10.52 -0.95 -74.77
CA ASP A 17 11.71 -0.88 -73.92
C ASP A 17 11.63 0.17 -72.82
N ILE A 18 10.64 1.07 -72.86
CA ILE A 18 10.43 2.10 -71.82
C ILE A 18 9.66 1.54 -70.62
N SER A 19 8.78 0.53 -70.82
CA SER A 19 7.94 0.00 -69.73
C SER A 19 8.70 -0.94 -68.79
N THR A 20 9.60 -1.78 -69.30
CA THR A 20 10.32 -2.78 -68.50
C THR A 20 11.34 -2.16 -67.55
N LEU A 21 12.06 -1.10 -67.98
CA LEU A 21 13.01 -0.36 -67.14
C LEU A 21 12.31 0.48 -66.05
N GLN A 22 11.10 0.99 -66.32
CA GLN A 22 10.31 1.72 -65.32
C GLN A 22 9.72 0.77 -64.27
N ILE A 23 9.24 -0.40 -64.70
CA ILE A 23 8.68 -1.41 -63.81
C ILE A 23 9.77 -1.98 -62.88
N THR A 24 10.96 -2.29 -63.40
CA THR A 24 12.07 -2.81 -62.58
C THR A 24 12.57 -1.79 -61.56
N ARG A 25 12.64 -0.50 -61.91
CA ARG A 25 12.93 0.58 -60.94
C ARG A 25 11.88 0.67 -59.83
N LEU A 26 10.60 0.62 -60.17
CA LEU A 26 9.51 0.65 -59.19
C LEU A 26 9.59 -0.54 -58.22
N PHE A 27 9.84 -1.76 -58.71
CA PHE A 27 9.98 -2.93 -57.85
C PHE A 27 11.21 -2.83 -56.93
N HIS A 28 12.33 -2.30 -57.42
CA HIS A 28 13.51 -2.06 -56.58
C HIS A 28 13.24 -1.01 -55.50
N GLU A 29 12.56 0.09 -55.84
CA GLU A 29 12.27 1.17 -54.91
C GLU A 29 11.26 0.74 -53.83
N ILE A 30 10.25 -0.05 -54.20
CA ILE A 30 9.31 -0.67 -53.26
C ILE A 30 10.03 -1.66 -52.35
N GLY A 31 10.93 -2.48 -52.90
CA GLY A 31 11.75 -3.43 -52.14
C GLY A 31 12.63 -2.73 -51.09
N LEU A 32 13.30 -1.66 -51.48
CA LEU A 32 14.16 -0.86 -50.59
C LEU A 32 13.34 -0.16 -49.49
N LYS A 33 12.18 0.41 -49.82
CA LYS A 33 11.26 1.02 -48.83
C LYS A 33 10.72 -0.02 -47.84
N LYS A 34 10.44 -1.24 -48.30
CA LYS A 34 9.96 -2.34 -47.45
C LYS A 34 11.06 -2.86 -46.51
N LEU A 35 12.30 -2.94 -46.98
CA LEU A 35 13.47 -3.28 -46.17
C LEU A 35 13.75 -2.20 -45.11
N HIS A 36 13.72 -0.93 -45.50
CA HIS A 36 13.90 0.18 -44.56
C HIS A 36 12.82 0.18 -43.47
N LEU A 37 11.55 0.01 -43.85
CA LEU A 37 10.43 -0.08 -42.90
C LEU A 37 10.55 -1.29 -41.95
N ALA A 38 11.02 -2.45 -42.45
CA ALA A 38 11.28 -3.62 -41.62
C ALA A 38 12.43 -3.40 -40.63
N THR A 39 13.49 -2.70 -41.03
CA THR A 39 14.62 -2.37 -40.15
C THR A 39 14.25 -1.35 -39.06
N MET A 40 13.39 -0.37 -39.37
CA MET A 40 12.90 0.57 -38.36
C MET A 40 11.98 -0.13 -37.34
N LYS A 41 11.10 -1.03 -37.78
CA LYS A 41 10.19 -1.78 -36.89
C LYS A 41 10.92 -2.74 -35.94
N LYS A 42 12.00 -3.38 -36.40
CA LYS A 42 12.78 -4.36 -35.62
C LYS A 42 13.64 -3.73 -34.51
N ASN A 43 13.94 -2.43 -34.62
CA ASN A 43 14.72 -1.68 -33.62
C ASN A 43 13.83 -1.06 -32.54
N GLU A 44 12.56 -0.80 -32.83
CA GLU A 44 11.59 -0.28 -31.86
C GLU A 44 11.19 -1.35 -30.82
N GLU A 45 10.94 -2.59 -31.26
CA GLU A 45 10.52 -3.71 -30.39
C GLU A 45 11.61 -4.15 -29.39
N ARG A 46 12.89 -3.96 -29.70
CA ARG A 46 14.01 -4.35 -28.80
C ARG A 46 14.29 -3.34 -27.67
N SER A 47 13.93 -2.08 -27.86
CA SER A 47 14.14 -1.00 -26.87
C SER A 47 13.10 -1.04 -25.74
N ASP A 48 11.86 -1.40 -26.07
CA ASP A 48 10.74 -1.32 -25.13
C ASP A 48 10.69 -2.45 -24.10
N ASP A 49 11.21 -3.64 -24.43
CA ASP A 49 11.20 -4.79 -23.52
C ASP A 49 12.16 -4.60 -22.33
N HIS A 50 13.34 -4.03 -22.55
CA HIS A 50 14.29 -3.78 -21.46
C HIS A 50 13.81 -2.69 -20.49
N ASN A 51 13.15 -1.65 -21.01
CA ASN A 51 12.54 -0.61 -20.19
C ASN A 51 11.32 -1.14 -19.43
N ASN A 52 10.49 -2.00 -20.04
CA ASN A 52 9.34 -2.61 -19.35
C ASN A 52 9.74 -3.62 -18.28
N LYS A 53 10.78 -4.43 -18.49
CA LYS A 53 11.33 -5.36 -17.48
C LYS A 53 11.93 -4.60 -16.29
N LYS A 54 12.71 -3.53 -16.53
CA LYS A 54 13.23 -2.66 -15.46
C LYS A 54 12.10 -1.95 -14.71
N LYS A 55 11.10 -1.39 -15.41
CA LYS A 55 9.91 -0.77 -14.80
C LYS A 55 9.11 -1.77 -13.95
N LYS A 56 8.84 -2.99 -14.46
CA LYS A 56 8.17 -4.07 -13.71
C LYS A 56 8.94 -4.43 -12.44
N HIS A 57 10.25 -4.61 -12.52
CA HIS A 57 11.09 -4.96 -11.37
C HIS A 57 11.11 -3.86 -10.29
N ILE A 58 11.20 -2.58 -10.70
CA ILE A 58 11.09 -1.43 -9.78
C ILE A 58 9.69 -1.36 -9.15
N MET A 59 8.63 -1.62 -9.92
CA MET A 59 7.26 -1.63 -9.41
C MET A 59 7.03 -2.76 -8.41
N MET A 60 7.56 -3.97 -8.66
CA MET A 60 7.47 -5.11 -7.75
C MET A 60 8.21 -4.83 -6.43
N LYS A 61 9.41 -4.25 -6.47
CA LYS A 61 10.15 -3.84 -5.26
C LYS A 61 9.39 -2.78 -4.45
N LYS A 62 8.74 -1.81 -5.10
CA LYS A 62 7.90 -0.81 -4.41
C LYS A 62 6.63 -1.40 -3.78
N LYS A 63 5.99 -2.39 -4.41
CA LYS A 63 4.80 -3.09 -3.88
C LYS A 63 5.12 -3.96 -2.66
N ASN A 64 6.33 -4.51 -2.57
CA ASN A 64 6.75 -5.29 -1.41
C ASN A 64 7.08 -4.42 -0.19
N LEU A 65 7.52 -3.17 -0.41
CA LEU A 65 7.72 -2.19 0.68
C LEU A 65 6.40 -1.75 1.33
N SER A 66 5.30 -1.66 0.57
CA SER A 66 4.01 -1.23 1.12
C SER A 66 3.27 -2.31 1.92
N ARG A 67 3.65 -3.59 1.78
CA ARG A 67 3.04 -4.71 2.54
C ARG A 67 3.53 -4.82 3.99
N LEU A 68 4.66 -4.18 4.33
CA LEU A 68 5.24 -4.15 5.69
C LEU A 68 4.98 -2.82 6.43
N GLY A 69 4.01 -2.02 5.96
CA GLY A 69 3.75 -0.69 6.53
C GLY A 69 4.66 0.36 5.90
N GLY A 70 4.45 0.60 4.59
CA GLY A 70 5.27 1.50 3.79
C GLY A 70 5.58 2.84 4.46
N SER A 71 6.83 3.30 4.30
CA SER A 71 7.39 4.59 4.73
C SER A 71 6.62 5.24 5.87
N GLY A 72 6.94 4.83 7.10
CA GLY A 72 6.47 5.51 8.30
C GLY A 72 6.66 7.03 8.20
N LEU A 73 5.87 7.77 8.99
CA LEU A 73 6.02 9.22 9.13
C LEU A 73 7.50 9.57 9.30
N SER A 74 7.99 10.59 8.60
CA SER A 74 9.38 11.03 8.73
C SER A 74 9.67 11.29 10.22
N LEU A 75 10.93 11.12 10.62
CA LEU A 75 11.34 11.38 12.01
C LEU A 75 10.90 12.79 12.46
N ASP A 76 11.00 13.76 11.56
CA ASP A 76 10.50 15.12 11.76
C ASP A 76 8.99 15.17 11.94
N ALA A 77 8.20 14.40 11.18
CA ALA A 77 6.76 14.33 11.34
C ALA A 77 6.36 13.66 12.66
N PHE A 78 7.12 12.66 13.12
CA PHE A 78 6.89 12.00 14.41
C PHE A 78 7.24 12.92 15.59
N ALA A 79 8.42 13.55 15.54
CA ALA A 79 8.85 14.52 16.56
C ALA A 79 7.90 15.73 16.62
N ASN A 80 7.44 16.21 15.46
CA ASN A 80 6.53 17.34 15.38
C ASN A 80 5.03 16.98 15.50
N ALA A 81 4.68 15.70 15.69
CA ALA A 81 3.29 15.27 15.82
C ALA A 81 2.58 15.93 17.03
N LYS A 82 3.35 16.31 18.06
CA LYS A 82 2.84 16.96 19.29
C LYS A 82 3.20 18.45 19.40
N SER A 83 4.13 18.96 18.58
CA SER A 83 4.63 20.34 18.67
C SER A 83 3.84 21.33 17.81
N LYS A 84 3.14 20.85 16.77
CA LYS A 84 2.28 21.71 15.97
C LYS A 84 1.07 22.12 16.81
N ASN A 85 1.00 23.40 17.15
CA ASN A 85 -0.19 24.08 17.68
C ASN A 85 -1.29 24.11 16.59
N ASN A 86 -1.71 22.94 16.12
CA ASN A 86 -2.87 22.80 15.27
C ASN A 86 -4.08 22.97 16.16
N HIS A 87 -4.59 24.19 16.21
CA HIS A 87 -5.80 24.54 16.92
C HIS A 87 -6.90 23.54 16.52
N TYR A 88 -7.25 22.65 17.45
CA TYR A 88 -8.13 21.52 17.18
C TYR A 88 -9.55 22.05 16.89
N ASN A 89 -9.88 22.19 15.61
CA ASN A 89 -11.22 22.55 15.18
C ASN A 89 -11.98 21.29 14.74
N PRO A 90 -12.90 20.76 15.56
CA PRO A 90 -13.63 19.54 15.26
C PRO A 90 -14.49 19.65 13.99
N ALA A 91 -14.97 20.85 13.64
CA ALA A 91 -15.80 21.05 12.46
C ALA A 91 -15.01 20.86 11.15
N LEU A 92 -13.78 21.38 11.09
CA LEU A 92 -12.91 21.21 9.92
C LEU A 92 -12.51 19.74 9.72
N ILE A 93 -12.19 19.04 10.82
CA ILE A 93 -11.86 17.61 10.79
C ILE A 93 -13.05 16.79 10.31
N LYS A 94 -14.27 17.10 10.79
CA LYS A 94 -15.50 16.44 10.34
C LYS A 94 -15.72 16.65 8.84
N LYS A 95 -15.61 17.88 8.35
CA LYS A 95 -15.75 18.21 6.92
C LYS A 95 -14.74 17.48 6.04
N GLN A 96 -13.47 17.41 6.45
CA GLN A 96 -12.43 16.67 5.71
C GLN A 96 -12.72 15.16 5.67
N ARG A 97 -13.17 14.57 6.78
CA ARG A 97 -13.55 13.15 6.85
C ARG A 97 -14.72 12.84 5.92
N GLU A 98 -15.73 13.70 5.90
CA GLU A 98 -16.90 13.57 5.04
C GLU A 98 -16.51 13.69 3.56
N PHE A 99 -15.71 14.69 3.20
CA PHE A 99 -15.20 14.86 1.84
C PHE A 99 -14.45 13.61 1.35
N TYR A 100 -13.56 13.06 2.19
CA TYR A 100 -12.82 11.84 1.86
C TYR A 100 -13.74 10.63 1.68
N LYS A 101 -14.71 10.44 2.58
CA LYS A 101 -15.71 9.37 2.45
C LYS A 101 -16.51 9.49 1.16
N ASN A 102 -16.95 10.70 0.83
CA ASN A 102 -17.73 10.97 -0.37
C ASN A 102 -16.91 10.73 -1.64
N ALA A 103 -15.68 11.23 -1.70
CA ALA A 103 -14.77 10.96 -2.81
C ALA A 103 -14.51 9.46 -3.01
N LYS A 104 -14.37 8.70 -1.92
CA LYS A 104 -14.23 7.24 -1.97
C LYS A 104 -15.46 6.57 -2.56
N ASN A 105 -16.66 6.99 -2.16
CA ASN A 105 -17.91 6.46 -2.69
C ASN A 105 -18.12 6.78 -4.16
N VAL A 106 -17.85 8.03 -4.58
CA VAL A 106 -17.90 8.44 -5.99
C VAL A 106 -16.92 7.62 -6.83
N ASN A 107 -15.69 7.43 -6.36
CA ASN A 107 -14.70 6.61 -7.05
C ASN A 107 -15.11 5.13 -7.13
N LYS A 108 -15.72 4.59 -6.06
CA LYS A 108 -16.27 3.24 -6.07
C LYS A 108 -17.37 3.09 -7.13
N PHE A 109 -18.32 4.04 -7.17
CA PHE A 109 -19.39 4.07 -8.15
C PHE A 109 -18.85 4.18 -9.59
N LYS A 110 -17.93 5.11 -9.85
CA LYS A 110 -17.28 5.27 -11.17
C LYS A 110 -16.57 3.98 -11.63
N LYS A 111 -15.98 3.22 -10.70
CA LYS A 111 -15.36 1.93 -11.01
C LYS A 111 -16.39 0.87 -11.37
N LEU A 112 -17.50 0.79 -10.63
CA LEU A 112 -18.60 -0.14 -10.93
C LEU A 112 -19.23 0.17 -12.29
N LEU A 113 -19.48 1.44 -12.60
CA LEU A 113 -19.97 1.84 -13.93
C LEU A 113 -19.02 1.43 -15.05
N LYS A 114 -17.70 1.59 -14.85
CA LYS A 114 -16.71 1.13 -15.84
C LYS A 114 -16.72 -0.38 -16.01
N GLN A 115 -16.90 -1.14 -14.94
CA GLN A 115 -17.00 -2.60 -15.00
C GLN A 115 -18.27 -3.05 -15.74
N GLN A 116 -19.41 -2.41 -15.47
CA GLN A 116 -20.65 -2.69 -16.17
C GLN A 116 -20.54 -2.37 -17.66
N ASN A 117 -19.95 -1.23 -18.03
CA ASN A 117 -19.71 -0.86 -19.43
C ASN A 117 -18.72 -1.79 -20.15
N GLN A 118 -17.83 -2.47 -19.42
CA GLN A 118 -16.92 -3.48 -19.97
C GLN A 118 -17.60 -4.85 -20.15
N GLN A 119 -18.66 -5.14 -19.38
CA GLN A 119 -19.46 -6.37 -19.53
C GLN A 119 -20.53 -6.24 -20.63
N SER A 120 -20.85 -5.02 -21.08
CA SER A 120 -21.77 -4.78 -22.19
C SER A 120 -21.12 -4.88 -23.58
N ASP A 121 -19.81 -5.08 -23.68
CA ASP A 121 -19.11 -5.40 -24.93
C ASP A 121 -18.88 -6.92 -25.04
N PRO A 122 -19.73 -7.67 -25.77
CA PRO A 122 -19.63 -9.12 -25.87
C PRO A 122 -18.34 -9.62 -26.57
N SER A 123 -17.53 -8.74 -27.18
CA SER A 123 -16.32 -9.13 -27.93
C SER A 123 -15.09 -9.48 -27.08
N LEU A 124 -15.11 -9.22 -25.76
CA LEU A 124 -13.99 -9.54 -24.86
C LEU A 124 -14.18 -10.83 -24.06
N ALA A 125 -15.40 -11.36 -23.97
CA ALA A 125 -15.69 -12.59 -23.25
C ALA A 125 -15.09 -13.83 -23.92
N GLU A 126 -14.89 -13.78 -25.25
CA GLU A 126 -14.38 -14.90 -26.05
C GLU A 126 -12.87 -15.13 -25.86
N ARG A 127 -12.09 -14.09 -25.52
CA ARG A 127 -10.63 -14.19 -25.31
C ARG A 127 -10.20 -14.88 -24.01
N LEU A 128 -11.13 -15.16 -23.09
CA LEU A 128 -10.78 -15.82 -21.82
C LEU A 128 -10.81 -17.36 -21.93
N VAL A 129 -11.44 -17.93 -22.96
CA VAL A 129 -11.73 -19.37 -23.04
C VAL A 129 -10.70 -20.17 -23.85
N GLU A 130 -9.90 -19.54 -24.72
CA GLU A 130 -8.98 -20.25 -25.62
C GLU A 130 -7.61 -20.67 -25.03
N ASN A 131 -7.23 -20.22 -23.84
CA ASN A 131 -5.90 -20.55 -23.26
C ASN A 131 -5.93 -21.80 -22.36
N GLY A 132 -6.65 -22.84 -22.78
CA GLY A 132 -7.00 -23.96 -21.91
C GLY A 132 -6.49 -25.35 -22.30
N ASN A 133 -6.02 -25.59 -23.52
CA ASN A 133 -5.81 -26.95 -24.01
C ASN A 133 -4.47 -27.13 -24.75
N GLU A 134 -3.88 -28.31 -24.56
CA GLU A 134 -2.69 -28.90 -25.21
C GLU A 134 -1.32 -28.62 -24.55
N THR A 135 -0.82 -29.55 -23.71
CA THR A 135 0.16 -30.57 -24.15
C THR A 135 0.52 -31.52 -22.99
N GLU A 136 0.54 -32.80 -23.33
CA GLU A 136 0.76 -34.03 -22.57
C GLU A 136 2.20 -34.20 -22.01
N GLU A 137 2.28 -34.97 -20.92
CA GLU A 137 3.36 -35.86 -20.44
C GLU A 137 4.85 -35.43 -20.45
N TYR A 138 5.51 -35.50 -19.27
CA TYR A 138 6.57 -36.47 -18.91
C TYR A 138 7.35 -36.01 -17.64
N LYS A 139 7.33 -36.88 -16.61
CA LYS A 139 8.37 -37.17 -15.58
C LYS A 139 9.15 -36.02 -14.91
N ASP A 140 8.95 -35.85 -13.59
CA ASP A 140 9.98 -36.18 -12.59
C ASP A 140 9.37 -36.22 -11.17
N GLN A 141 9.42 -37.39 -10.51
CA GLN A 141 8.97 -37.58 -9.13
C GLN A 141 10.16 -37.98 -8.27
N SER A 142 11.06 -37.04 -7.98
CA SER A 142 12.20 -37.31 -7.07
C SER A 142 12.44 -36.24 -6.00
N GLU A 143 11.69 -35.14 -5.96
CA GLU A 143 11.92 -34.05 -4.97
C GLU A 143 10.92 -33.96 -3.80
N ARG A 144 10.05 -34.95 -3.59
CA ARG A 144 8.98 -34.85 -2.57
C ARG A 144 9.42 -35.13 -1.13
N GLY A 145 10.67 -35.53 -0.89
CA GLY A 145 11.12 -36.01 0.43
C GLY A 145 11.62 -34.97 1.45
N LYS A 146 12.02 -33.76 1.05
CA LYS A 146 12.78 -32.84 1.94
C LYS A 146 11.98 -31.70 2.60
N LYS A 147 10.67 -31.57 2.34
CA LYS A 147 9.86 -30.42 2.81
C LYS A 147 9.18 -30.58 4.18
N LYS A 148 9.35 -31.71 4.88
CA LYS A 148 8.65 -31.96 6.16
C LYS A 148 9.23 -31.16 7.34
N ASN A 149 10.47 -30.67 7.24
CA ASN A 149 11.11 -29.90 8.31
C ASN A 149 10.79 -28.38 8.25
N SER A 150 10.27 -27.86 7.13
CA SER A 150 9.91 -26.43 7.02
C SER A 150 8.51 -26.12 7.54
N ALA A 151 7.62 -27.11 7.57
CA ALA A 151 6.25 -26.94 8.08
C ALA A 151 6.21 -26.83 9.62
N PHE A 152 7.06 -27.59 10.31
CA PHE A 152 7.21 -27.51 11.78
C PHE A 152 7.70 -26.13 12.23
N SER A 153 8.60 -25.49 11.48
CA SER A 153 9.12 -24.15 11.79
C SER A 153 8.05 -23.05 11.75
N LEU A 154 7.01 -23.17 10.92
CA LEU A 154 5.98 -22.14 10.82
C LEU A 154 5.03 -22.17 12.03
N GLU A 155 4.62 -23.37 12.45
CA GLU A 155 3.73 -23.53 13.60
C GLU A 155 4.40 -23.12 14.92
N GLU A 156 5.69 -23.41 15.07
CA GLU A 156 6.49 -22.94 16.21
C GLU A 156 6.60 -21.41 16.26
N LEU A 157 6.76 -20.75 15.10
CA LEU A 157 6.79 -19.28 15.01
C LEU A 157 5.45 -18.66 15.42
N TYR A 158 4.33 -19.28 15.03
CA TYR A 158 3.00 -18.84 15.43
C TYR A 158 2.76 -18.98 16.92
N LYS A 159 3.15 -20.11 17.52
CA LYS A 159 3.03 -20.36 18.97
C LYS A 159 3.87 -19.35 19.76
N LYS A 160 5.13 -19.15 19.37
CA LYS A 160 6.03 -18.18 20.02
C LYS A 160 5.50 -16.74 19.96
N GLN A 161 5.03 -16.28 18.80
CA GLN A 161 4.44 -14.93 18.69
C GLN A 161 3.18 -14.75 19.54
N HIS A 162 2.34 -15.79 19.63
CA HIS A 162 1.14 -15.73 20.47
C HIS A 162 1.52 -15.65 21.96
N GLU A 163 2.49 -16.45 22.40
CA GLU A 163 2.97 -16.45 23.77
C GLU A 163 3.61 -15.10 24.17
N GLU A 164 4.44 -14.53 23.30
CA GLU A 164 5.05 -13.21 23.54
C GLU A 164 4.00 -12.10 23.64
N LYS A 165 3.00 -12.12 22.76
CA LYS A 165 1.92 -11.13 22.76
C LYS A 165 1.03 -11.23 24.00
N GLU A 166 0.78 -12.44 24.49
CA GLU A 166 0.01 -12.64 25.73
C GLU A 166 0.84 -12.26 26.97
N LYS A 167 2.16 -12.53 26.98
CA LYS A 167 3.05 -12.04 28.04
C LYS A 167 3.09 -10.51 28.09
N GLU A 168 3.21 -9.85 26.94
CA GLU A 168 3.20 -8.38 26.87
C GLU A 168 1.87 -7.79 27.37
N ARG A 169 0.74 -8.46 27.10
CA ARG A 169 -0.57 -8.06 27.65
C ARG A 169 -0.59 -8.17 29.17
N MET A 170 -0.10 -9.29 29.72
CA MET A 170 -0.05 -9.52 31.16
C MET A 170 0.84 -8.49 31.87
N GLU A 171 2.02 -8.16 31.32
CA GLU A 171 2.92 -7.16 31.87
C GLU A 171 2.29 -5.75 31.86
N ARG A 172 1.65 -5.37 30.75
CA ARG A 172 0.92 -4.10 30.66
C ARG A 172 -0.24 -4.03 31.65
N GLU A 173 -0.99 -5.11 31.80
CA GLU A 173 -2.07 -5.19 32.79
C GLU A 173 -1.54 -5.10 34.23
N ALA A 174 -0.40 -5.73 34.54
CA ALA A 174 0.23 -5.64 35.85
C ALA A 174 0.63 -4.19 36.18
N VAL A 175 1.29 -3.50 35.25
CA VAL A 175 1.68 -2.09 35.41
C VAL A 175 0.45 -1.20 35.60
N LEU A 176 -0.62 -1.45 34.85
CA LEU A 176 -1.88 -0.71 34.98
C LEU A 176 -2.55 -0.95 36.34
N ARG A 177 -2.52 -2.18 36.86
CA ARG A 177 -3.07 -2.50 38.19
C ARG A 177 -2.29 -1.79 39.31
N VAL A 178 -0.96 -1.82 39.26
CA VAL A 178 -0.13 -1.11 40.25
C VAL A 178 -0.42 0.40 40.21
N LYS A 179 -0.45 0.99 39.02
CA LYS A 179 -0.76 2.41 38.84
C LYS A 179 -2.17 2.77 39.31
N LYS A 180 -3.13 1.86 39.13
CA LYS A 180 -4.51 2.03 39.61
C LYS A 180 -4.57 2.01 41.13
N GLN A 181 -3.91 1.05 41.76
CA GLN A 181 -3.83 0.96 43.23
C GLN A 181 -3.16 2.19 43.84
N GLU A 182 -2.09 2.70 43.25
CA GLU A 182 -1.42 3.92 43.70
C GLU A 182 -2.37 5.13 43.64
N ARG A 183 -3.13 5.28 42.55
CA ARG A 183 -4.14 6.34 42.40
C ARG A 183 -5.24 6.22 43.45
N GLU A 184 -5.76 5.01 43.66
CA GLU A 184 -6.79 4.76 44.66
C GLU A 184 -6.29 5.11 46.07
N GLN A 185 -5.05 4.73 46.43
CA GLN A 185 -4.44 5.11 47.70
C GLN A 185 -4.24 6.63 47.85
N ALA A 186 -3.83 7.31 46.78
CA ALA A 186 -3.72 8.77 46.81
C ALA A 186 -5.09 9.43 46.97
N GLU A 187 -6.13 8.90 46.32
CA GLU A 187 -7.50 9.37 46.46
C GLU A 187 -8.08 9.11 47.85
N THR A 188 -7.87 7.93 48.44
CA THR A 188 -8.34 7.66 49.81
C THR A 188 -7.69 8.59 50.82
N ARG A 189 -6.39 8.85 50.69
CA ARG A 189 -5.68 9.85 51.51
C ARG A 189 -6.27 11.25 51.34
N ARG A 190 -6.50 11.70 50.10
CA ARG A 190 -7.13 13.01 49.80
C ARG A 190 -8.54 13.12 50.38
N LYS A 191 -9.36 12.07 50.23
CA LYS A 191 -10.73 12.03 50.76
C LYS A 191 -10.73 12.08 52.29
N ALA A 192 -9.89 11.29 52.96
CA ALA A 192 -9.78 11.29 54.41
C ALA A 192 -9.35 12.66 54.97
N LEU A 193 -8.38 13.33 54.32
CA LEU A 193 -7.98 14.69 54.68
C LEU A 193 -9.14 15.68 54.48
N ARG A 194 -9.83 15.60 53.33
CA ARG A 194 -10.99 16.46 53.02
C ARG A 194 -12.13 16.26 54.02
N GLU A 195 -12.42 15.03 54.40
CA GLU A 195 -13.44 14.68 55.38
C GLU A 195 -13.12 15.31 56.74
N LYS A 196 -11.87 15.21 57.22
CA LYS A 196 -11.43 15.86 58.46
C LYS A 196 -11.61 17.38 58.40
N MET A 197 -11.27 18.01 57.28
CA MET A 197 -11.42 19.47 57.10
C MET A 197 -12.88 19.93 56.99
N LEU A 198 -13.78 19.05 56.55
CA LEU A 198 -15.22 19.33 56.44
C LEU A 198 -15.98 19.12 57.75
N LYS A 199 -15.35 18.58 58.80
CA LYS A 199 -15.97 18.45 60.12
C LYS A 199 -16.33 19.83 60.67
N LYS A 200 -17.57 19.98 61.13
CA LYS A 200 -18.13 21.23 61.65
C LYS A 200 -18.43 21.11 63.14
N THR A 201 -18.33 22.23 63.85
CA THR A 201 -18.78 22.39 65.24
C THR A 201 -20.31 22.47 65.28
N ARG A 202 -20.90 22.48 66.49
CA ARG A 202 -22.35 22.64 66.70
C ARG A 202 -22.94 23.90 66.04
N LYS A 203 -22.12 24.94 65.82
CA LYS A 203 -22.51 26.21 65.18
C LYS A 203 -22.18 26.24 63.68
N GLY A 204 -21.75 25.12 63.09
CA GLY A 204 -21.49 25.00 61.65
C GLY A 204 -20.10 25.48 61.19
N GLN A 205 -19.27 26.02 62.07
CA GLN A 205 -17.90 26.43 61.77
C GLN A 205 -16.98 25.22 61.61
N PRO A 206 -15.96 25.25 60.74
CA PRO A 206 -15.00 24.15 60.63
C PRO A 206 -14.26 23.92 61.95
N VAL A 207 -14.05 22.66 62.32
CA VAL A 207 -13.34 22.30 63.55
C VAL A 207 -11.86 22.71 63.41
N MET A 208 -11.42 23.70 64.19
CA MET A 208 -10.09 24.31 64.08
C MET A 208 -8.94 23.32 64.27
N LYS A 209 -9.11 22.28 65.10
CA LYS A 209 -8.12 21.22 65.34
C LYS A 209 -7.55 20.67 64.03
N TYR A 210 -8.41 20.18 63.13
CA TYR A 210 -7.97 19.54 61.89
C TYR A 210 -7.41 20.55 60.86
N ARG A 211 -7.86 21.81 60.92
CA ARG A 211 -7.34 22.86 60.04
C ARG A 211 -5.94 23.29 60.43
N ILE A 212 -5.68 23.44 61.72
CA ILE A 212 -4.35 23.76 62.25
C ILE A 212 -3.38 22.60 61.98
N GLU A 213 -3.79 21.36 62.24
CA GLU A 213 -2.99 20.15 61.90
C GLU A 213 -2.55 20.15 60.42
N HIS A 214 -3.46 20.42 59.49
CA HIS A 214 -3.14 20.45 58.05
C HIS A 214 -2.18 21.60 57.67
N LEU A 215 -2.34 22.78 58.27
CA LEU A 215 -1.43 23.91 58.03
C LEU A 215 -0.02 23.61 58.53
N LEU A 216 0.09 23.02 59.72
CA LEU A 216 1.38 22.60 60.29
C LEU A 216 2.05 21.52 59.43
N GLU A 217 1.29 20.51 58.99
CA GLU A 217 1.79 19.46 58.10
C GLU A 217 2.28 20.04 56.76
N SER A 218 1.56 21.02 56.20
CA SER A 218 1.95 21.69 54.95
C SER A 218 3.24 22.51 55.10
N ILE A 219 3.42 23.20 56.23
CA ILE A 219 4.65 23.97 56.53
C ILE A 219 5.84 23.02 56.77
N GLN A 220 5.63 21.93 57.49
CA GLN A 220 6.68 20.92 57.71
C GLN A 220 7.04 20.18 56.43
N GLY A 221 6.06 19.87 55.58
CA GLY A 221 6.29 19.27 54.28
C GLY A 221 7.07 20.19 53.33
N SER A 222 6.71 21.48 53.27
CA SER A 222 7.39 22.44 52.40
C SER A 222 8.84 22.68 52.83
N THR A 223 9.11 22.78 54.13
CA THR A 223 10.47 22.93 54.68
C THR A 223 11.34 21.69 54.41
N LYS A 224 10.80 20.47 54.60
CA LYS A 224 11.50 19.22 54.28
C LYS A 224 11.81 19.09 52.78
N ASN A 225 10.85 19.42 51.92
CA ASN A 225 11.05 19.37 50.46
C ASN A 225 12.08 20.40 49.99
N ALA A 226 12.08 21.61 50.57
CA ALA A 226 13.07 22.64 50.28
C ALA A 226 14.48 22.31 50.79
N ALA A 227 14.60 21.51 51.85
CA ALA A 227 15.88 20.98 52.32
C ALA A 227 16.40 19.85 51.42
N ALA A 228 15.53 18.93 51.00
CA ALA A 228 15.87 17.81 50.12
C ALA A 228 16.23 18.23 48.68
N SER A 229 15.73 19.39 48.20
CA SER A 229 16.09 19.92 46.89
C SER A 229 17.43 20.67 46.88
N LYS A 230 18.03 20.90 48.05
CA LYS A 230 19.32 21.61 48.21
C LYS A 230 20.49 20.65 48.48
N SER A 231 20.21 19.37 48.71
CA SER A 231 21.19 18.27 48.77
C SER A 231 21.31 17.57 47.43
#